data_AF-R9GVS0-F1
#
_entry.id   AF-R9GVS0-F1
#
_cell.length_a   1.000
_cell.length_b   1.000
_cell.length_c   1.000
_cell.angle_alpha   90.00
_cell.angle_beta   90.00
_cell.angle_gamma   90.00
#
_symmetry.space_group_name_H-M   'P 1'
#
loop_
_entity.id
_entity.type
_entity.pdbx_description
1 polymer ?
#
loop_
_entity_poly.entity_id
_entity_poly.type
_entity_poly.pdbx_seq_one_letter_code
_entity_poly.pdbx_strand_id
1 'polypeptide(L)'
;MNNKKIKKDDALSEEDIERMELLRLANENVGKQLSIGSETGGLEEIDELRQLIGREFENPEEKYNVYYLGIRRLLMQYLPKGKEFKEMRDIIYDEKNVFLNAGKKKSDHNGIRGSDSRMSFQSFMNEILDVTVLWVGSSQNPFELYKLLYDLNDKFDYGHENYGPTSTSVAKGMMALAK
;
A
#
# COMPACT_ATOMS: atom_id res chain seq x y z
N MET A 1 20.61 -31.61 -25.87
CA MET A 1 19.61 -30.51 -25.95
C MET A 1 19.18 -30.16 -24.54
N ASN A 2 19.22 -28.88 -24.20
CA ASN A 2 19.30 -28.37 -22.83
C ASN A 2 18.08 -28.69 -21.94
N ASN A 3 18.42 -29.14 -20.73
CA ASN A 3 17.56 -29.35 -19.58
C ASN A 3 17.00 -27.99 -19.09
N LYS A 4 15.71 -27.70 -19.34
CA LYS A 4 15.00 -26.63 -18.62
C LYS A 4 14.67 -27.14 -17.22
N LYS A 5 15.56 -26.90 -16.26
CA LYS A 5 15.23 -26.98 -14.83
C LYS A 5 14.21 -25.88 -14.52
N ILE A 6 12.94 -26.27 -14.41
CA ILE A 6 11.90 -25.50 -13.75
C ILE A 6 12.29 -25.45 -12.27
N LYS A 7 12.83 -24.33 -11.80
CA LYS A 7 13.07 -24.10 -10.36
C LYS A 7 11.71 -23.84 -9.71
N LYS A 8 11.15 -24.88 -9.10
CA LYS A 8 10.17 -24.77 -8.02
C LYS A 8 10.93 -24.39 -6.76
N ASP A 9 10.80 -23.14 -6.33
CA ASP A 9 11.02 -22.70 -4.95
C ASP A 9 10.05 -21.53 -4.72
N ASP A 10 8.75 -21.86 -4.72
CA ASP A 10 7.65 -20.90 -4.59
C ASP A 10 7.02 -20.88 -3.20
N ALA A 11 7.46 -21.76 -2.29
CA ALA A 11 6.98 -21.83 -0.93
C ALA A 11 7.67 -20.77 -0.05
N LEU A 12 6.88 -20.04 0.73
CA LEU A 12 7.38 -19.19 1.82
C LEU A 12 8.16 -20.04 2.83
N SER A 13 9.31 -19.54 3.30
CA SER A 13 10.02 -20.17 4.42
C SER A 13 9.20 -20.01 5.71
N GLU A 14 9.25 -21.00 6.61
CA GLU A 14 8.64 -20.88 7.94
C GLU A 14 9.17 -19.64 8.69
N GLU A 15 10.46 -19.33 8.53
CA GLU A 15 11.10 -18.15 9.11
C GLU A 15 10.51 -16.83 8.59
N ASP A 16 10.14 -16.77 7.30
CA ASP A 16 9.51 -15.59 6.70
C ASP A 16 8.11 -15.37 7.29
N ILE A 17 7.35 -16.45 7.45
CA ILE A 17 6.00 -16.41 8.03
C ILE A 17 6.08 -15.96 9.49
N GLU A 18 6.98 -16.53 10.28
CA GLU A 18 7.19 -16.15 11.67
C GLU A 18 7.57 -14.68 11.80
N ARG A 19 8.51 -14.20 10.99
CA ARG A 19 8.90 -12.79 10.97
C ARG A 19 7.71 -11.88 10.67
N MET A 20 6.90 -12.23 9.67
CA MET A 20 5.73 -11.43 9.30
C MET A 20 4.64 -11.46 10.37
N GLU A 21 4.44 -12.59 11.04
CA GLU A 21 3.50 -12.70 12.15
C GLU A 21 3.96 -11.86 13.35
N LEU A 22 5.26 -11.84 13.66
CA LEU A 22 5.81 -10.95 14.69
C LEU A 22 5.57 -9.47 14.37
N LEU A 23 5.75 -9.07 13.10
CA LEU A 23 5.44 -7.71 12.66
C LEU A 23 3.94 -7.39 12.76
N ARG A 24 3.07 -8.37 12.46
CA ARG A 24 1.62 -8.27 12.61
C ARG A 24 1.24 -8.00 14.07
N LEU A 25 1.72 -8.85 14.97
CA LEU A 25 1.45 -8.77 16.42
C LEU A 25 1.99 -7.47 17.02
N ALA A 26 3.17 -7.02 16.58
CA ALA A 26 3.73 -5.73 16.99
C ALA A 26 2.80 -4.56 16.59
N ASN A 27 2.20 -4.62 15.40
CA ASN A 27 1.29 -3.59 14.93
C ASN A 27 -0.09 -3.64 15.62
N GLU A 28 -0.63 -4.84 15.90
CA GLU A 28 -1.90 -5.00 16.63
C GLU A 28 -1.87 -4.38 18.03
N ASN A 29 -0.75 -4.50 18.73
CA ASN A 29 -0.59 -3.94 20.08
C ASN A 29 -0.54 -2.41 20.07
N VAL A 30 -0.02 -1.79 19.01
CA VAL A 30 -0.07 -0.34 18.81
C VAL A 30 -1.51 0.12 18.53
N GLY A 31 -2.25 -0.61 17.69
CA GLY A 31 -3.66 -0.33 17.40
C GLY A 31 -4.56 -0.38 18.64
N LYS A 32 -4.39 -1.37 19.52
CA LYS A 32 -5.17 -1.49 20.78
C LYS A 32 -4.86 -0.39 21.81
N GLN A 33 -3.64 0.14 21.84
CA GLN A 33 -3.26 1.19 22.79
C GLN A 33 -3.75 2.58 22.36
N LEU A 34 -3.96 2.81 21.06
CA LEU A 34 -4.49 4.08 20.50
C LEU A 34 -6.02 4.22 20.61
N SER A 35 -6.76 3.12 20.72
CA SER A 35 -8.23 3.13 20.89
C SER A 35 -8.72 3.66 22.25
N ILE A 36 -7.83 3.96 23.21
CA ILE A 36 -8.19 4.50 24.53
C ILE A 36 -7.97 6.04 24.60
N GLY A 37 -7.56 6.70 23.51
CA GLY A 37 -7.21 8.13 23.55
C GLY A 37 -7.65 9.01 22.38
N SER A 38 -8.45 8.53 21.42
CA SER A 38 -8.83 9.31 20.23
C SER A 38 -10.34 9.43 20.09
N GLU A 39 -10.97 10.13 21.03
CA GLU A 39 -12.38 10.48 20.93
C GLU A 39 -12.50 11.82 20.20
N THR A 40 -13.21 11.82 19.06
CA THR A 40 -13.75 12.95 18.26
C THR A 40 -12.97 13.52 17.06
N GLY A 41 -11.64 13.69 17.08
CA GLY A 41 -10.94 14.41 15.99
C GLY A 41 -10.74 13.66 14.67
N GLY A 42 -10.55 12.33 14.71
CA GLY A 42 -10.20 11.55 13.50
C GLY A 42 -11.36 11.24 12.56
N LEU A 43 -12.61 11.28 13.06
CA LEU A 43 -13.79 10.99 12.25
C LEU A 43 -14.20 12.19 11.39
N GLU A 44 -14.07 13.42 11.89
CA GLU A 44 -14.35 14.64 11.12
C GLU A 44 -13.38 14.79 9.94
N GLU A 45 -12.08 14.54 10.13
CA GLU A 45 -11.09 14.59 9.02
C GLU A 45 -11.40 13.57 7.90
N ILE A 46 -11.95 12.40 8.25
CA ILE A 46 -12.32 11.37 7.26
C ILE A 46 -13.52 11.82 6.42
N ASP A 47 -14.52 12.44 7.05
CA ASP A 47 -15.71 12.93 6.36
C ASP A 47 -15.40 14.13 5.44
N GLU A 48 -14.47 15.00 5.82
CA GLU A 48 -13.97 16.07 4.94
C GLU A 48 -13.25 15.51 3.69
N LEU A 49 -12.40 14.49 3.86
CA LEU A 49 -11.69 13.85 2.74
C LEU A 49 -12.66 13.15 1.76
N ARG A 50 -13.75 12.55 2.26
CA ARG A 50 -14.79 11.94 1.43
C ARG A 50 -15.51 12.93 0.52
N GLN A 51 -15.66 14.19 0.95
CA GLN A 51 -16.30 15.23 0.13
C GLN A 51 -15.45 15.67 -1.07
N LEU A 52 -14.13 15.41 -1.07
CA LEU A 52 -13.23 15.76 -2.17
C LEU A 52 -13.31 14.78 -3.36
N ILE A 53 -13.83 13.57 -3.16
CA ILE A 53 -13.81 12.47 -4.14
C ILE A 53 -14.80 12.69 -5.31
N GLY A 54 -15.82 13.54 -5.14
CA GLY A 54 -16.91 13.73 -6.11
C GLY A 54 -16.64 14.67 -7.30
N ARG A 55 -15.40 15.14 -7.53
CA ARG A 55 -15.09 16.07 -8.62
C ARG A 55 -14.23 15.39 -9.69
N GLU A 56 -14.83 15.12 -10.85
CA GLU A 56 -14.17 14.51 -12.02
C GLU A 56 -13.44 15.52 -12.93
N PHE A 57 -13.25 16.76 -12.48
CA PHE A 57 -12.48 17.77 -13.23
C PHE A 57 -11.03 17.80 -12.75
N GLU A 58 -10.08 17.75 -13.69
CA GLU A 58 -8.65 17.89 -13.38
C GLU A 58 -8.35 19.28 -12.78
N ASN A 59 -8.22 19.33 -11.46
CA ASN A 59 -7.83 20.54 -10.72
C ASN A 59 -6.46 20.31 -10.04
N PRO A 60 -5.41 21.05 -10.44
CA PRO A 60 -4.08 20.89 -9.88
C PRO A 60 -4.00 21.04 -8.35
N GLU A 61 -4.78 21.96 -7.78
CA GLU A 61 -4.81 22.21 -6.32
C GLU A 61 -5.50 21.05 -5.60
N GLU A 62 -6.61 20.55 -6.13
CA GLU A 62 -7.30 19.39 -5.56
C GLU A 62 -6.42 18.13 -5.63
N LYS A 63 -5.74 17.89 -6.75
CA LYS A 63 -4.80 16.77 -6.88
C LYS A 63 -3.66 16.86 -5.87
N TYR A 64 -3.11 18.05 -5.68
CA TYR A 64 -2.10 18.28 -4.65
C TYR A 64 -2.66 17.94 -3.26
N ASN A 65 -3.86 18.41 -2.93
CA ASN A 65 -4.50 18.16 -1.65
C ASN A 65 -4.81 16.67 -1.43
N VAL A 66 -5.43 16.01 -2.41
CA VAL A 66 -5.72 14.57 -2.37
C VAL A 66 -4.43 13.77 -2.15
N TYR A 67 -3.37 14.09 -2.89
CA TYR A 67 -2.10 13.36 -2.75
C TYR A 67 -1.40 13.63 -1.41
N TYR A 68 -1.19 14.90 -1.04
CA TYR A 68 -0.37 15.26 0.11
C TYR A 68 -1.13 15.25 1.44
N LEU A 69 -2.35 15.80 1.46
CA LEU A 69 -3.18 15.93 2.67
C LEU A 69 -4.07 14.71 2.90
N GLY A 70 -4.46 14.01 1.84
CA GLY A 70 -5.17 12.72 1.91
C GLY A 70 -4.21 11.54 1.99
N ILE A 71 -3.83 11.02 0.82
CA ILE A 71 -3.12 9.75 0.67
C ILE A 71 -1.82 9.71 1.48
N ARG A 72 -0.91 10.66 1.25
CA ARG A 72 0.42 10.66 1.88
C ARG A 72 0.33 10.86 3.39
N ARG A 73 -0.51 11.78 3.84
CA ARG A 73 -0.67 12.08 5.27
C ARG A 73 -1.19 10.86 6.03
N LEU A 74 -2.25 10.23 5.55
CA LEU A 74 -2.84 9.04 6.16
C LEU A 74 -1.83 7.88 6.20
N LEU A 75 -1.16 7.58 5.08
CA LEU A 75 -0.16 6.52 5.06
C LEU A 75 0.99 6.78 6.03
N MET A 76 1.50 8.02 6.11
CA MET A 76 2.59 8.37 7.04
C MET A 76 2.17 8.32 8.51
N GLN A 77 0.90 8.57 8.80
CA GLN A 77 0.35 8.58 10.14
C GLN A 77 0.09 7.16 10.67
N TYR A 78 -0.53 6.31 9.85
CA TYR A 78 -1.07 5.03 10.28
C TYR A 78 -0.19 3.82 9.92
N LEU A 79 0.73 3.92 8.95
CA LEU A 79 1.68 2.82 8.71
C LEU A 79 2.70 2.74 9.86
N PRO A 80 3.05 1.54 10.33
CA PRO A 80 4.01 1.37 11.41
C PRO A 80 5.36 1.93 11.02
N LYS A 81 5.93 2.72 11.94
CA LYS A 81 7.23 3.40 11.81
C LYS A 81 8.33 2.49 12.32
N GLY A 82 9.58 2.79 11.97
CA GLY A 82 10.74 1.98 12.37
C GLY A 82 11.47 1.37 11.17
N LYS A 83 12.69 0.87 11.43
CA LYS A 83 13.57 0.32 10.40
C LYS A 83 13.11 -1.09 10.00
N GLU A 84 12.63 -1.87 10.96
CA GLU A 84 12.08 -3.22 10.77
C GLU A 84 10.85 -3.23 9.84
N PHE A 85 10.02 -2.18 9.89
CA PHE A 85 8.84 -2.04 9.02
C PHE A 85 9.13 -1.34 7.69
N LYS A 86 10.38 -0.92 7.43
CA LYS A 86 10.71 -0.13 6.23
C LYS A 86 10.39 -0.89 4.94
N GLU A 87 10.77 -2.16 4.86
CA GLU A 87 10.58 -2.98 3.67
C GLU A 87 9.09 -3.16 3.33
N MET A 88 8.27 -3.44 4.34
CA MET A 88 6.82 -3.50 4.21
C MET A 88 6.22 -2.17 3.71
N ARG A 89 6.64 -1.02 4.28
CA ARG A 89 6.17 0.29 3.80
C ARG A 89 6.58 0.53 2.35
N ASP A 90 7.80 0.17 1.99
CA ASP A 90 8.31 0.33 0.63
C ASP A 90 7.50 -0.51 -0.38
N ILE A 91 7.15 -1.75 -0.01
CA ILE A 91 6.27 -2.62 -0.82
C ILE A 91 4.88 -1.99 -1.01
N ILE A 92 4.25 -1.51 0.07
CA ILE A 92 2.95 -0.82 0.01
C ILE A 92 3.02 0.43 -0.88
N TYR A 93 4.08 1.22 -0.73
CA TYR A 93 4.28 2.40 -1.56
C TYR A 93 4.49 2.05 -3.03
N ASP A 94 5.13 0.92 -3.31
CA ASP A 94 5.35 0.48 -4.68
C ASP A 94 4.05 0.05 -5.33
N GLU A 95 3.23 -0.80 -4.70
CA GLU A 95 1.90 -1.16 -5.24
C GLU A 95 0.99 0.06 -5.44
N LYS A 96 0.93 0.97 -4.47
CA LYS A 96 0.21 2.24 -4.60
C LYS A 96 0.69 3.03 -5.82
N ASN A 97 2.01 3.08 -6.03
CA ASN A 97 2.56 3.82 -7.14
C ASN A 97 2.38 3.12 -8.48
N VAL A 98 2.32 1.79 -8.53
CA VAL A 98 1.97 1.05 -9.76
C VAL A 98 0.61 1.51 -10.24
N PHE A 99 -0.38 1.57 -9.34
CA PHE A 99 -1.71 2.08 -9.65
C PHE A 99 -1.70 3.53 -10.14
N LEU A 100 -1.11 4.43 -9.34
CA LEU A 100 -1.04 5.86 -9.67
C LEU A 100 -0.27 6.16 -10.97
N ASN A 101 0.51 5.20 -11.48
CA ASN A 101 1.25 5.37 -12.73
C ASN A 101 0.75 4.46 -13.86
N ALA A 102 -0.51 4.00 -13.77
CA ALA A 102 -1.16 3.18 -14.79
C ALA A 102 -0.32 1.94 -15.18
N GLY A 103 0.21 1.23 -14.17
CA GLY A 103 0.95 -0.02 -14.35
C GLY A 103 2.46 0.11 -14.55
N LYS A 104 3.02 1.33 -14.57
CA LYS A 104 4.48 1.50 -14.65
C LYS A 104 5.17 1.06 -13.36
N LYS A 105 6.09 0.10 -13.47
CA LYS A 105 6.85 -0.46 -12.34
C LYS A 105 8.29 0.01 -12.36
N LYS A 106 8.95 -0.01 -11.20
CA LYS A 106 10.39 0.27 -11.11
C LYS A 106 11.21 -0.83 -11.78
N SER A 107 10.75 -2.08 -11.69
CA SER A 107 11.37 -3.25 -12.29
C SER A 107 11.56 -3.11 -13.80
N ASP A 108 10.67 -2.38 -14.46
CA ASP A 108 10.68 -2.21 -15.92
C ASP A 108 11.84 -1.31 -16.38
N HIS A 109 12.43 -0.53 -15.47
CA HIS A 109 13.36 0.55 -15.78
C HIS A 109 14.54 0.62 -14.79
N ASN A 110 15.18 -0.53 -14.52
CA ASN A 110 16.39 -0.61 -13.67
C ASN A 110 16.22 0.01 -12.27
N GLY A 111 15.04 -0.10 -11.66
CA GLY A 111 14.76 0.41 -10.32
C GLY A 111 14.24 1.84 -10.27
N ILE A 112 14.10 2.54 -11.41
CA ILE A 112 13.57 3.90 -11.49
C ILE A 112 12.35 3.91 -12.40
N ARG A 113 11.15 4.12 -11.85
CA ARG A 113 9.87 4.05 -12.61
C ARG A 113 9.79 4.98 -13.84
N GLY A 114 10.48 6.12 -13.80
CA GLY A 114 10.41 7.13 -14.87
C GLY A 114 9.07 7.87 -14.94
N SER A 115 8.23 7.77 -13.91
CA SER A 115 6.96 8.48 -13.81
C SER A 115 6.66 8.89 -12.36
N ASP A 116 5.99 10.03 -12.22
CA ASP A 116 5.70 10.65 -10.93
C ASP A 116 4.22 10.47 -10.55
N SER A 117 3.98 9.78 -9.44
CA SER A 117 2.64 9.54 -8.91
C SER A 117 1.87 10.81 -8.56
N ARG A 118 2.56 11.93 -8.31
CA ARG A 118 1.94 13.24 -8.05
C ARG A 118 1.30 13.86 -9.29
N MET A 119 1.67 13.36 -10.46
CA MET A 119 1.14 13.80 -11.76
C MET A 119 0.08 12.84 -12.30
N SER A 120 -0.36 11.86 -11.51
CA SER A 120 -1.41 10.90 -11.88
C SER A 120 -2.73 11.58 -12.24
N PHE A 121 -3.65 10.86 -12.88
CA PHE A 121 -5.01 11.36 -13.13
C PHE A 121 -5.78 11.51 -11.82
N GLN A 122 -6.63 12.52 -11.72
CA GLN A 122 -7.41 12.79 -10.51
C GLN A 122 -8.31 11.59 -10.13
N SER A 123 -8.88 10.90 -11.12
CA SER A 123 -9.65 9.68 -10.90
C SER A 123 -8.83 8.59 -10.18
N PHE A 124 -7.58 8.37 -10.59
CA PHE A 124 -6.71 7.38 -9.94
C PHE A 124 -6.29 7.80 -8.53
N MET A 125 -6.11 9.11 -8.30
CA MET A 125 -5.85 9.62 -6.96
C MET A 125 -7.06 9.42 -6.04
N ASN A 126 -8.27 9.65 -6.55
CA ASN A 126 -9.50 9.45 -5.78
C ASN A 126 -9.69 7.98 -5.38
N GLU A 127 -9.47 7.04 -6.30
CA GLU A 127 -9.52 5.60 -6.01
C GLU A 127 -8.52 5.20 -4.91
N ILE A 128 -7.29 5.72 -4.95
CA ILE A 128 -6.30 5.45 -3.90
C ILE A 128 -6.68 6.12 -2.57
N LEU A 129 -7.26 7.31 -2.62
CA LEU A 129 -7.77 7.98 -1.42
C LEU A 129 -8.89 7.15 -0.79
N ASP A 130 -9.84 6.66 -1.58
CA ASP A 130 -10.93 5.80 -1.12
C ASP A 130 -10.40 4.52 -0.44
N VAL A 131 -9.46 3.82 -1.09
CA VAL A 131 -8.81 2.64 -0.49
C VAL A 131 -8.11 2.99 0.82
N THR A 132 -7.40 4.12 0.86
CA THR A 132 -6.66 4.55 2.06
C THR A 132 -7.61 4.92 3.20
N VAL A 133 -8.70 5.63 2.91
CA VAL A 133 -9.71 6.03 3.90
C VAL A 133 -10.46 4.80 4.42
N LEU A 134 -10.86 3.87 3.55
CA LEU A 134 -11.50 2.61 3.94
C LEU A 134 -10.60 1.81 4.90
N TRP A 135 -9.32 1.69 4.56
CA TRP A 135 -8.34 0.99 5.39
C TRP A 135 -8.16 1.66 6.76
N VAL A 136 -8.05 2.98 6.81
CA VAL A 136 -7.92 3.73 8.08
C VAL A 136 -9.17 3.59 8.94
N GLY A 137 -10.35 3.61 8.34
CA GLY A 137 -11.64 3.48 9.04
C GLY A 137 -12.01 2.05 9.44
N SER A 138 -11.22 1.04 9.04
CA SER A 138 -11.50 -0.37 9.32
C SER A 138 -10.40 -1.00 10.17
N SER A 139 -9.36 -1.56 9.56
CA SER A 139 -8.37 -2.38 10.26
C SER A 139 -7.11 -1.64 10.65
N GLN A 140 -6.70 -0.63 9.88
CA GLN A 140 -5.35 -0.04 9.96
C GLN A 140 -4.22 -1.09 9.88
N ASN A 141 -4.53 -2.29 9.40
CA ASN A 141 -3.59 -3.39 9.24
C ASN A 141 -2.82 -3.22 7.92
N PRO A 142 -1.49 -3.03 7.93
CA PRO A 142 -0.72 -2.77 6.72
C PRO A 142 -0.80 -3.92 5.70
N PHE A 143 -1.06 -5.15 6.14
CA PHE A 143 -1.19 -6.31 5.23
C PHE A 143 -2.49 -6.26 4.45
N GLU A 144 -3.58 -5.84 5.09
CA GLU A 144 -4.86 -5.62 4.40
C GLU A 144 -4.76 -4.45 3.42
N LEU A 145 -4.08 -3.35 3.78
CA LEU A 145 -3.83 -2.28 2.81
C LEU A 145 -3.05 -2.77 1.59
N TYR A 146 -2.01 -3.58 1.81
CA TYR A 146 -1.25 -4.17 0.71
C TYR A 146 -2.15 -5.00 -0.21
N LYS A 147 -2.99 -5.87 0.37
CA LYS A 147 -3.94 -6.68 -0.39
C LYS A 147 -4.94 -5.81 -1.17
N LEU A 148 -5.51 -4.77 -0.55
CA LEU A 148 -6.44 -3.86 -1.22
C LEU A 148 -5.80 -3.17 -2.43
N LEU A 149 -4.53 -2.75 -2.31
CA LEU A 149 -3.78 -2.14 -3.41
C LEU A 149 -3.42 -3.18 -4.49
N TYR A 150 -3.08 -4.40 -4.08
CA TYR A 150 -2.80 -5.51 -5.00
C TYR A 150 -4.04 -5.86 -5.83
N ASP A 151 -5.17 -6.10 -5.17
CA ASP A 151 -6.45 -6.42 -5.82
C ASP A 151 -6.91 -5.26 -6.74
N LEU A 152 -6.63 -4.01 -6.35
CA LEU A 152 -6.90 -2.83 -7.17
C LEU A 152 -6.04 -2.81 -8.45
N ASN A 153 -4.75 -3.15 -8.36
CA ASN A 153 -3.88 -3.27 -9.53
C ASN A 153 -4.33 -4.39 -10.46
N ASP A 154 -4.77 -5.53 -9.92
CA ASP A 154 -5.32 -6.65 -10.69
C ASP A 154 -6.61 -6.26 -11.42
N LYS A 155 -7.52 -5.55 -10.73
CA LYS A 155 -8.78 -5.07 -11.32
C LYS A 155 -8.56 -4.20 -12.56
N PHE A 156 -7.44 -3.48 -12.63
CA PHE A 156 -7.09 -2.60 -13.75
C PHE A 156 -6.06 -3.20 -14.71
N ASP A 157 -5.67 -4.47 -14.53
CA ASP A 157 -4.69 -5.19 -15.34
C ASP A 157 -3.31 -4.49 -15.40
N TYR A 158 -2.91 -3.88 -14.27
CA TYR A 158 -1.63 -3.17 -14.15
C TYR A 158 -0.48 -4.09 -13.71
N GLY A 159 -0.82 -5.25 -13.14
CA GLY A 159 0.12 -6.19 -12.52
C GLY A 159 0.86 -5.57 -11.33
N HIS A 160 1.96 -6.20 -10.93
CA HIS A 160 2.64 -5.89 -9.66
C HIS A 160 4.12 -5.65 -9.83
N GLU A 161 4.70 -4.91 -8.87
CA GLU A 161 6.13 -4.67 -8.83
C GLU A 161 6.90 -6.00 -8.73
N ASN A 162 8.00 -6.12 -9.50
CA ASN A 162 8.86 -7.29 -9.39
C ASN A 162 10.02 -7.01 -8.46
N TYR A 163 9.99 -7.66 -7.32
CA TYR A 163 10.97 -7.47 -6.27
C TYR A 163 12.18 -8.41 -6.41
N GLY A 164 13.28 -8.06 -5.75
CA GLY A 164 14.34 -9.02 -5.48
C GLY A 164 13.85 -10.18 -4.59
N PRO A 165 14.64 -11.25 -4.43
CA PRO A 165 14.20 -12.46 -3.70
C PRO A 165 13.70 -12.17 -2.28
N THR A 166 14.40 -11.32 -1.54
CA THR A 166 14.05 -10.94 -0.16
C THR A 166 12.72 -10.20 -0.09
N SER A 167 12.54 -9.13 -0.86
CA SER A 167 11.29 -8.37 -0.78
C SER A 167 10.10 -9.11 -1.41
N THR A 168 10.37 -10.08 -2.30
CA THR A 168 9.34 -11.01 -2.81
C THR A 168 8.81 -11.92 -1.70
N SER A 169 9.68 -12.46 -0.83
CA SER A 169 9.21 -13.29 0.29
C SER A 169 8.39 -12.49 1.28
N VAL A 170 8.81 -11.25 1.57
CA VAL A 170 8.04 -10.31 2.41
C VAL A 170 6.66 -10.03 1.80
N ALA A 171 6.60 -9.68 0.51
CA ALA A 171 5.33 -9.41 -0.18
C ALA A 171 4.38 -10.62 -0.15
N LYS A 172 4.90 -11.82 -0.42
CA LYS A 172 4.13 -13.08 -0.30
C LYS A 172 3.63 -13.31 1.13
N GLY A 173 4.46 -13.05 2.14
CA GLY A 173 4.10 -13.20 3.55
C GLY A 173 3.02 -12.20 3.98
N MET A 174 3.12 -10.95 3.51
CA MET A 174 2.08 -9.94 3.71
C MET A 174 0.74 -10.39 3.10
N MET A 175 0.75 -10.91 1.86
CA MET A 175 -0.46 -11.42 1.21
C MET A 175 -1.08 -12.58 1.99
N ALA A 176 -0.27 -13.54 2.45
CA ALA A 176 -0.76 -14.71 3.17
C ALA A 176 -1.40 -14.36 4.53
N LEU A 177 -0.99 -13.25 5.15
CA LEU A 177 -1.47 -12.80 6.46
C LEU A 177 -2.52 -11.68 6.39
N ALA A 178 -2.88 -11.22 5.19
CA ALA A 178 -3.98 -10.29 4.98
C ALA A 178 -5.32 -11.04 5.17
N LYS A 179 -6.00 -10.79 6.28
CA LYS A 179 -7.28 -11.44 6.63
C LYS A 179 -8.44 -10.46 6.50
#